data_AF-F3GFF5-F1
#
_entry.id   AF-F3GFF5-F1
#
_cell.length_a   1.000
_cell.length_b   1.000
_cell.length_c   1.000
_cell.angle_alpha   90.00
_cell.angle_beta   90.00
_cell.angle_gamma   90.00
#
_symmetry.space_group_name_H-M   'P 1'
#
loop_
_entity.id
_entity.type
_entity.pdbx_description
1 polymer ?
#
loop_
_entity_poly.entity_id
_entity_poly.type
_entity_poly.pdbx_seq_one_letter_code
_entity_poly.pdbx_strand_id
1 'polypeptide(L)'
;MTPNAPVNPDPEPVLASELPARYVVAVRALCEFTAKVGDLDLRFTPSPTAQEGIAGHRTVATRRGADYQAELSLSGDYRELTVRGRADGYDASRNQLEEVKTYRGELDAMPANHRQLHWAQVKVYGWLLCQRLQLESVTLALVYFNIVSEQETLIREPFSAATLQAFFERQCTIFLGWAQQELAHTQALHTTLGSLKFPHASFRTGQRVLAESVYKAVSTGCCLMAQAPTGIGKTVGTLFPLLKAAPGQKLDKIFFLTAKTPGRRLALDALEVINHGAPELKLRVLELVARDKACEHPD
;
A
#
# COMPACT_ATOMS: atom_id res chain seq x y z
N MET A 1 -13.57 48.36 51.51
CA MET A 1 -13.14 48.76 50.14
C MET A 1 -11.88 47.98 49.81
N THR A 2 -12.05 46.81 49.20
CA THR A 2 -10.98 45.93 48.72
C THR A 2 -11.01 45.93 47.19
N PRO A 3 -9.87 46.15 46.50
CA PRO A 3 -9.85 46.33 45.06
C PRO A 3 -9.89 44.99 44.30
N ASN A 4 -10.57 45.02 43.15
CA ASN A 4 -10.69 43.92 42.18
C ASN A 4 -9.32 43.48 41.65
N ALA A 5 -9.10 42.17 41.59
CA ALA A 5 -8.05 41.55 40.78
C ALA A 5 -8.57 41.35 39.33
N PRO A 6 -7.73 41.55 38.30
CA PRO A 6 -8.13 41.30 36.92
C PRO A 6 -8.09 39.80 36.61
N VAL A 7 -9.12 39.32 35.90
CA VAL A 7 -9.20 37.98 35.34
C VAL A 7 -8.30 37.93 34.10
N ASN A 8 -7.33 37.00 34.07
CA ASN A 8 -6.57 36.68 32.87
C ASN A 8 -7.50 36.00 31.85
N PRO A 9 -7.55 36.43 30.58
CA PRO A 9 -8.21 35.66 29.55
C PRO A 9 -7.41 34.37 29.24
N ASP A 10 -8.12 33.27 29.07
CA ASP A 10 -7.57 31.97 28.66
C ASP A 10 -6.75 32.11 27.35
N PRO A 11 -5.69 31.30 27.17
CA PRO A 11 -4.93 31.31 25.93
C PRO A 11 -5.80 30.78 24.78
N GLU A 12 -5.94 31.57 23.72
CA GLU A 12 -6.56 31.14 22.46
C GLU A 12 -5.85 29.89 21.93
N PRO A 13 -6.59 28.92 21.35
CA PRO A 13 -5.97 27.73 20.78
C PRO A 13 -5.13 28.13 19.57
N VAL A 14 -3.83 27.85 19.69
CA VAL A 14 -2.87 27.94 18.59
C VAL A 14 -3.36 27.01 17.47
N LEU A 15 -3.80 27.59 16.36
CA LEU A 15 -4.04 26.89 15.10
C LEU A 15 -2.72 26.22 14.68
N ALA A 16 -2.60 24.93 14.96
CA ALA A 16 -1.53 24.11 14.43
C ALA A 16 -1.57 24.23 12.89
N SER A 17 -0.54 24.83 12.30
CA SER A 17 -0.37 24.80 10.85
C SER A 17 -0.23 23.34 10.43
N GLU A 18 -1.27 22.78 9.84
CA GLU A 18 -1.23 21.47 9.20
C GLU A 18 -0.32 21.55 7.98
N LEU A 19 0.98 21.31 8.18
CA LEU A 19 1.84 20.90 7.08
C LEU A 19 1.18 19.67 6.45
N PRO A 20 0.94 19.63 5.13
CA PRO A 20 0.33 18.47 4.51
C PRO A 20 1.17 17.25 4.85
N ALA A 21 0.50 16.20 5.34
CA ALA A 21 1.16 14.94 5.66
C ALA A 21 1.96 14.48 4.44
N ARG A 22 3.30 14.51 4.54
CA ARG A 22 4.15 14.05 3.44
C ARG A 22 3.96 12.54 3.28
N TYR A 23 3.64 12.11 2.07
CA TYR A 23 3.58 10.70 1.73
C TYR A 23 4.99 10.16 1.59
N VAL A 24 5.24 8.99 2.16
CA VAL A 24 6.50 8.28 1.96
C VAL A 24 6.20 6.98 1.24
N VAL A 25 6.75 6.81 0.04
CA VAL A 25 6.57 5.61 -0.77
C VAL A 25 7.92 4.98 -1.10
N ALA A 26 7.98 3.66 -1.04
CA ALA A 26 9.15 2.91 -1.51
C ALA A 26 9.19 2.94 -3.05
N VAL A 27 10.38 3.05 -3.65
CA VAL A 27 10.55 2.99 -5.12
C VAL A 27 9.84 1.77 -5.72
N ARG A 28 10.02 0.59 -5.11
CA ARG A 28 9.34 -0.64 -5.52
C ARG A 28 7.82 -0.49 -5.54
N ALA A 29 7.24 0.05 -4.45
CA ALA A 29 5.78 0.21 -4.32
C ALA A 29 5.24 1.25 -5.31
N LEU A 30 5.98 2.34 -5.55
CA LEU A 30 5.64 3.34 -6.55
C LEU A 30 5.56 2.69 -7.93
N CYS A 31 6.62 1.99 -8.37
CA CYS A 31 6.66 1.34 -9.68
C CYS A 31 5.60 0.23 -9.81
N GLU A 32 5.39 -0.58 -8.78
CA GLU A 32 4.34 -1.60 -8.77
C GLU A 32 2.94 -1.00 -8.94
N PHE A 33 2.71 0.20 -8.39
CA PHE A 33 1.44 0.90 -8.51
C PHE A 33 1.27 1.58 -9.89
N THR A 34 2.31 2.21 -10.41
CA THR A 34 2.19 3.14 -11.55
C THR A 34 2.64 2.55 -12.89
N ALA A 35 3.48 1.52 -12.88
CA ALA A 35 4.10 0.96 -14.08
C ALA A 35 3.73 -0.53 -14.32
N LYS A 36 3.01 -1.17 -13.40
CA LYS A 36 2.51 -2.53 -13.61
C LYS A 36 1.35 -2.52 -14.60
N VAL A 37 1.53 -3.21 -15.71
CA VAL A 37 0.57 -3.30 -16.83
C VAL A 37 0.43 -4.74 -17.33
N GLY A 38 -0.49 -4.97 -18.25
CA GLY A 38 -0.71 -6.29 -18.86
C GLY A 38 -1.54 -7.23 -17.98
N ASP A 39 -1.49 -8.52 -18.31
CA ASP A 39 -2.41 -9.51 -17.76
C ASP A 39 -2.02 -9.99 -16.36
N LEU A 40 -3.04 -10.46 -15.62
CA LEU A 40 -2.88 -11.20 -14.37
C LEU A 40 -2.43 -12.64 -14.67
N ASP A 41 -1.25 -12.80 -15.27
CA ASP A 41 -0.70 -14.12 -15.54
C ASP A 41 -0.12 -14.74 -14.26
N LEU A 42 -0.83 -15.73 -13.73
CA LEU A 42 -0.43 -16.50 -12.56
C LEU A 42 0.17 -17.86 -12.95
N ARG A 43 0.38 -18.13 -14.25
CA ARG A 43 0.97 -19.39 -14.70
C ARG A 43 2.36 -19.50 -14.10
N PHE A 44 2.51 -20.56 -13.31
CA PHE A 44 3.53 -20.74 -12.30
C PHE A 44 4.93 -20.83 -12.93
N THR A 45 5.58 -19.70 -13.19
CA THR A 45 7.03 -19.67 -13.40
C THR A 45 7.65 -19.83 -12.01
N PRO A 46 8.46 -20.88 -11.76
CA PRO A 46 9.00 -21.11 -10.43
C PRO A 46 9.83 -19.90 -10.02
N SER A 47 9.31 -19.14 -9.05
CA SER A 47 9.96 -17.92 -8.57
C SER A 47 10.97 -18.28 -7.48
N PRO A 48 12.14 -17.62 -7.43
CA PRO A 48 13.09 -17.83 -6.33
C PRO A 48 12.45 -17.54 -4.98
N THR A 49 12.89 -18.26 -3.95
CA THR A 49 12.54 -17.90 -2.57
C THR A 49 13.18 -16.56 -2.19
N ALA A 50 12.69 -15.92 -1.12
CA ALA A 50 13.31 -14.69 -0.61
C ALA A 50 14.78 -14.89 -0.24
N GLN A 51 15.14 -16.06 0.32
CA GLN A 51 16.52 -16.40 0.66
C GLN A 51 17.40 -16.55 -0.58
N GLU A 52 16.89 -17.23 -1.61
CA GLU A 52 17.55 -17.35 -2.92
C GLU A 52 17.75 -15.99 -3.59
N GLY A 53 16.76 -15.10 -3.50
CA GLY A 53 16.88 -13.72 -3.98
C GLY A 53 18.01 -12.96 -3.28
N ILE A 54 18.07 -13.02 -1.94
CA ILE A 54 19.15 -12.39 -1.17
C ILE A 54 20.52 -12.97 -1.55
N ALA A 55 20.60 -14.31 -1.70
CA ALA A 55 21.83 -14.98 -2.11
C ALA A 55 22.27 -14.53 -3.51
N GLY A 56 21.34 -14.46 -4.47
CA GLY A 56 21.61 -13.99 -5.84
C GLY A 56 22.15 -12.55 -5.87
N HIS A 57 21.52 -11.62 -5.16
CA HIS A 57 21.99 -10.22 -5.09
C HIS A 57 23.39 -10.14 -4.48
N ARG A 58 23.65 -10.92 -3.42
CA ARG A 58 24.98 -10.99 -2.80
C ARG A 58 26.03 -11.53 -3.77
N THR A 59 25.73 -12.62 -4.48
CA THR A 59 26.64 -13.22 -5.46
C THR A 59 26.99 -12.22 -6.56
N VAL A 60 25.99 -11.54 -7.13
CA VAL A 60 26.22 -10.50 -8.15
C VAL A 60 27.13 -9.39 -7.60
N ALA A 61 26.84 -8.87 -6.40
CA ALA A 61 27.65 -7.82 -5.78
C ALA A 61 29.11 -8.27 -5.54
N THR A 62 29.35 -9.50 -5.10
CA THR A 62 30.71 -10.03 -4.89
C THR A 62 31.53 -10.18 -6.18
N ARG A 63 30.87 -10.25 -7.34
CA ARG A 63 31.52 -10.31 -8.66
C ARG A 63 31.90 -8.94 -9.20
N ARG A 64 31.51 -7.84 -8.53
CA ARG A 64 31.85 -6.47 -8.93
C ARG A 64 33.19 -6.03 -8.34
N GLY A 65 33.80 -5.00 -8.94
CA GLY A 65 35.10 -4.47 -8.54
C GLY A 65 35.04 -3.52 -7.34
N ALA A 66 36.20 -3.02 -6.91
CA ALA A 66 36.34 -2.18 -5.71
C ALA A 66 35.55 -0.85 -5.77
N ASP A 67 35.32 -0.32 -6.97
CA ASP A 67 34.59 0.95 -7.18
C ASP A 67 33.05 0.78 -7.15
N TYR A 68 32.57 -0.45 -6.97
CA TYR A 68 31.14 -0.75 -6.90
C TYR A 68 30.57 -0.50 -5.51
N GLN A 69 29.62 0.41 -5.42
CA GLN A 69 28.87 0.73 -4.21
C GLN A 69 27.60 -0.11 -4.19
N ALA A 70 27.61 -1.22 -3.44
CA ALA A 70 26.42 -2.04 -3.23
C ALA A 70 25.41 -1.34 -2.30
N GLU A 71 24.12 -1.65 -2.47
CA GLU A 71 23.04 -1.25 -1.58
C GLU A 71 22.91 0.27 -1.36
N LEU A 72 22.96 1.04 -2.46
CA LEU A 72 22.93 2.50 -2.42
C LEU A 72 21.54 3.03 -2.04
N SER A 73 21.43 3.62 -0.85
CA SER A 73 20.20 4.30 -0.40
C SER A 73 19.98 5.59 -1.17
N LEU A 74 18.81 5.73 -1.79
CA LEU A 74 18.40 6.87 -2.61
C LEU A 74 17.04 7.41 -2.15
N SER A 75 16.89 8.73 -2.23
CA SER A 75 15.70 9.45 -1.80
C SER A 75 15.54 10.71 -2.64
N GLY A 76 14.31 11.08 -2.95
CA GLY A 76 13.98 12.33 -3.62
C GLY A 76 12.55 12.75 -3.33
N ASP A 77 12.33 14.06 -3.27
CA ASP A 77 11.03 14.65 -3.02
C ASP A 77 10.41 15.12 -4.34
N TYR A 78 9.09 14.92 -4.47
CA TYR A 78 8.26 15.49 -5.52
C TYR A 78 6.97 16.00 -4.89
N ARG A 79 6.85 17.34 -4.77
CA ARG A 79 5.75 17.99 -4.03
C ARG A 79 5.66 17.43 -2.59
N GLU A 80 4.51 16.91 -2.19
CA GLU A 80 4.27 16.27 -0.89
C GLU A 80 4.65 14.76 -0.83
N LEU A 81 5.24 14.20 -1.89
CA LEU A 81 5.71 12.81 -1.93
C LEU A 81 7.22 12.72 -1.73
N THR A 82 7.65 11.93 -0.75
CA THR A 82 9.03 11.45 -0.64
C THR A 82 9.11 10.03 -1.19
N VAL A 83 9.90 9.85 -2.24
CA VAL A 83 10.19 8.54 -2.83
C VAL A 83 11.56 8.10 -2.35
N ARG A 84 11.65 6.91 -1.74
CA ARG A 84 12.92 6.38 -1.23
C ARG A 84 13.08 4.89 -1.49
N GLY A 85 14.32 4.43 -1.56
CA GLY A 85 14.61 3.03 -1.73
C GLY A 85 16.11 2.77 -1.69
N ARG A 86 16.47 1.57 -2.12
CA ARG A 86 17.86 1.12 -2.14
C ARG A 86 18.11 0.45 -3.47
N ALA A 87 18.94 1.07 -4.31
CA ALA A 87 19.41 0.46 -5.55
C ALA A 87 20.41 -0.64 -5.22
N ASP A 88 20.49 -1.67 -6.07
CA ASP A 88 21.36 -2.82 -5.80
C ASP A 88 22.85 -2.45 -5.88
N GLY A 89 23.24 -1.57 -6.80
CA GLY A 89 24.52 -0.89 -6.70
C GLY A 89 24.89 0.07 -7.82
N TYR A 90 25.95 0.83 -7.60
CA TYR A 90 26.45 1.85 -8.53
C TYR A 90 27.96 1.71 -8.74
N ASP A 91 28.39 1.63 -10.00
CA ASP A 91 29.80 1.67 -10.41
C ASP A 91 30.11 3.09 -10.92
N ALA A 92 30.84 3.86 -10.11
CA ALA A 92 31.21 5.24 -10.45
C ALA A 92 32.18 5.32 -11.64
N SER A 93 33.07 4.32 -11.79
CA SER A 93 34.06 4.29 -12.88
C SER A 93 33.39 4.14 -14.25
N ARG A 94 32.25 3.44 -14.29
CA ARG A 94 31.46 3.19 -15.50
C ARG A 94 30.24 4.09 -15.62
N ASN A 95 30.00 4.95 -14.63
CA ASN A 95 28.76 5.69 -14.44
C ASN A 95 27.52 4.81 -14.68
N GLN A 96 27.45 3.68 -13.96
CA GLN A 96 26.45 2.65 -14.16
C GLN A 96 25.70 2.32 -12.88
N LEU A 97 24.38 2.40 -12.93
CA LEU A 97 23.49 1.97 -11.86
C LEU A 97 22.86 0.62 -12.21
N GLU A 98 22.95 -0.34 -11.30
CA GLU A 98 22.44 -1.70 -11.46
C GLU A 98 21.19 -1.96 -10.60
N GLU A 99 20.25 -2.70 -11.18
CA GLU A 99 19.13 -3.35 -10.50
C GLU A 99 19.17 -4.84 -10.84
N VAL A 100 19.25 -5.68 -9.82
CA VAL A 100 19.42 -7.12 -9.92
C VAL A 100 18.06 -7.81 -9.79
N LYS A 101 17.84 -8.82 -10.64
CA LYS A 101 16.63 -9.66 -10.64
C LYS A 101 17.03 -11.11 -10.66
N THR A 102 16.82 -11.78 -9.53
CA THR A 102 17.04 -13.24 -9.43
C THR A 102 15.86 -13.97 -10.06
N TYR A 103 16.13 -15.00 -10.86
CA TYR A 103 15.10 -15.80 -11.53
C TYR A 103 15.50 -17.28 -11.64
N ARG A 104 14.55 -18.12 -12.08
CA ARG A 104 14.74 -19.55 -12.40
C ARG A 104 14.10 -19.86 -13.75
N GLY A 105 14.69 -20.80 -14.48
CA GLY A 105 14.24 -21.21 -15.81
C GLY A 105 14.84 -20.35 -16.92
N GLU A 106 14.09 -20.19 -18.01
CA GLU A 106 14.53 -19.43 -19.20
C GLU A 106 14.13 -17.96 -19.10
N LEU A 107 15.09 -17.05 -19.33
CA LEU A 107 14.84 -15.61 -19.23
C LEU A 107 13.87 -15.12 -20.32
N ASP A 108 13.92 -15.70 -21.51
CA ASP A 108 13.07 -15.31 -22.63
C ASP A 108 11.60 -15.64 -22.39
N ALA A 109 11.31 -16.59 -21.52
CA ALA A 109 9.95 -16.89 -21.06
C ALA A 109 9.40 -15.81 -20.11
N MET A 110 10.21 -14.86 -19.63
CA MET A 110 9.75 -13.77 -18.77
C MET A 110 8.81 -12.83 -19.54
N PRO A 111 7.58 -12.62 -19.04
CA PRO A 111 6.63 -11.71 -19.67
C PRO A 111 7.18 -10.28 -19.83
N ALA A 112 6.82 -9.63 -20.93
CA ALA A 112 7.31 -8.28 -21.25
C ALA A 112 6.91 -7.25 -20.19
N ASN A 113 5.73 -7.38 -19.59
CA ASN A 113 5.27 -6.49 -18.52
C ASN A 113 6.11 -6.61 -17.23
N HIS A 114 6.68 -7.78 -16.91
CA HIS A 114 7.61 -7.92 -15.79
C HIS A 114 8.91 -7.16 -16.07
N ARG A 115 9.46 -7.30 -17.28
CA ARG A 115 10.66 -6.56 -17.72
C ARG A 115 10.42 -5.05 -17.70
N GLN A 116 9.24 -4.59 -18.12
CA GLN A 116 8.87 -3.17 -18.02
C GLN A 116 8.87 -2.66 -16.58
N LEU A 117 8.37 -3.46 -15.63
CA LEU A 117 8.38 -3.10 -14.21
C LEU A 117 9.81 -3.00 -13.65
N HIS A 118 10.71 -3.91 -14.05
CA HIS A 118 12.12 -3.84 -13.68
C HIS A 118 12.79 -2.57 -14.22
N TRP A 119 12.51 -2.24 -15.49
CA TRP A 119 12.97 -0.99 -16.08
C TRP A 119 12.43 0.25 -15.37
N ALA A 120 11.17 0.23 -14.93
CA ALA A 120 10.59 1.33 -14.18
C ALA A 120 11.34 1.58 -12.86
N GLN A 121 11.70 0.51 -12.14
CA GLN A 121 12.46 0.59 -10.88
C GLN A 121 13.85 1.21 -11.11
N VAL A 122 14.65 0.65 -12.03
CA VAL A 122 16.00 1.17 -12.29
C VAL A 122 15.98 2.59 -12.85
N LYS A 123 14.95 2.99 -13.61
CA LYS A 123 14.77 4.38 -14.08
C LYS A 123 14.48 5.36 -12.95
N VAL A 124 13.64 4.97 -11.99
CA VAL A 124 13.39 5.80 -10.79
C VAL A 124 14.68 5.96 -9.99
N TYR A 125 15.40 4.87 -9.72
CA TYR A 125 16.69 4.98 -9.04
C TYR A 125 17.70 5.80 -9.84
N GLY A 126 17.71 5.65 -11.17
CA GLY A 126 18.55 6.43 -12.08
C GLY A 126 18.35 7.94 -11.92
N TRP A 127 17.10 8.39 -11.89
CA TRP A 127 16.80 9.79 -11.62
C TRP A 127 17.30 10.23 -10.23
N LEU A 128 16.98 9.46 -9.19
CA LEU A 128 17.37 9.81 -7.82
C LEU A 128 18.90 9.91 -7.67
N LEU A 129 19.63 9.05 -8.39
CA LEU A 129 21.08 9.09 -8.45
C LEU A 129 21.58 10.33 -9.22
N CYS A 130 21.04 10.60 -10.41
CA CYS A 130 21.37 11.80 -11.19
C CYS A 130 21.15 13.08 -10.37
N GLN A 131 20.04 13.17 -9.66
CA GLN A 131 19.75 14.30 -8.77
C GLN A 131 20.77 14.41 -7.64
N ARG A 132 21.08 13.30 -6.96
CA ARG A 132 22.00 13.27 -5.82
C ARG A 132 23.43 13.65 -6.21
N LEU A 133 23.90 13.15 -7.35
CA LEU A 133 25.29 13.32 -7.81
C LEU A 133 25.44 14.42 -8.87
N GLN A 134 24.35 15.11 -9.21
CA GLN A 134 24.30 16.15 -10.26
C GLN A 134 24.83 15.66 -11.62
N LEU A 135 24.48 14.42 -11.99
CA LEU A 135 24.90 13.82 -13.27
C LEU A 135 23.95 14.24 -14.39
N GLU A 136 24.50 14.54 -15.56
CA GLU A 136 23.71 14.81 -16.78
C GLU A 136 23.17 13.53 -17.43
N SER A 137 23.80 12.39 -17.18
CA SER A 137 23.40 11.08 -17.70
C SER A 137 23.93 9.95 -16.82
N VAL A 138 23.36 8.76 -16.97
CA VAL A 138 23.78 7.52 -16.31
C VAL A 138 23.46 6.31 -17.20
N THR A 139 24.29 5.28 -17.15
CA THR A 139 23.95 3.97 -17.75
C THR A 139 23.12 3.17 -16.76
N LEU A 140 21.91 2.78 -17.15
CA LEU A 140 21.08 1.89 -16.35
C LEU A 140 21.28 0.45 -16.79
N ALA A 141 21.39 -0.45 -15.83
CA ALA A 141 21.66 -1.86 -16.05
C ALA A 141 20.67 -2.74 -15.30
N LEU A 142 19.99 -3.63 -16.03
CA LEU A 142 19.28 -4.75 -15.44
C LEU A 142 20.18 -5.98 -15.45
N VAL A 143 20.40 -6.56 -14.28
CA VAL A 143 21.19 -7.77 -14.10
C VAL A 143 20.26 -8.92 -13.77
N TYR A 144 19.99 -9.80 -14.73
CA TYR A 144 19.23 -11.02 -14.49
C TYR A 144 20.16 -12.14 -14.05
N PHE A 145 19.98 -12.63 -12.83
CA PHE A 145 20.80 -13.69 -12.26
C PHE A 145 19.99 -14.99 -12.15
N ASN A 146 20.41 -16.03 -12.86
CA ASN A 146 19.80 -17.34 -12.75
C ASN A 146 20.35 -18.04 -11.50
N ILE A 147 19.51 -18.29 -10.49
CA ILE A 147 19.97 -18.87 -9.22
C ILE A 147 20.48 -20.31 -9.34
N VAL A 148 20.11 -21.03 -10.41
CA VAL A 148 20.50 -22.43 -10.61
C VAL A 148 21.82 -22.54 -11.37
N SER A 149 21.95 -21.83 -12.49
CA SER A 149 23.16 -21.87 -13.32
C SER A 149 24.21 -20.83 -12.91
N GLU A 150 23.85 -19.91 -12.02
CA GLU A 150 24.61 -18.73 -11.61
C GLU A 150 25.07 -17.82 -12.76
N GLN A 151 24.40 -17.92 -13.91
CA GLN A 151 24.64 -17.09 -15.09
C GLN A 151 24.01 -15.70 -14.92
N GLU A 152 24.75 -14.68 -15.36
CA GLU A 152 24.27 -13.29 -15.43
C GLU A 152 23.93 -12.92 -16.87
N THR A 153 22.73 -12.40 -17.08
CA THR A 153 22.37 -11.70 -18.32
C THR A 153 22.24 -10.22 -18.02
N LEU A 154 23.05 -9.41 -18.71
CA LEU A 154 23.16 -7.98 -18.48
C LEU A 154 22.55 -7.20 -19.64
N ILE A 155 21.56 -6.35 -19.35
CA ILE A 155 20.95 -5.44 -20.32
C ILE A 155 21.23 -4.01 -19.87
N ARG A 156 21.83 -3.20 -20.76
CA ARG A 156 22.29 -1.85 -20.42
C ARG A 156 21.79 -0.83 -21.43
N GLU A 157 21.33 0.30 -20.94
CA GLU A 157 20.89 1.42 -21.77
C GLU A 157 21.31 2.75 -21.13
N PRO A 158 21.92 3.68 -21.89
CA PRO A 158 22.23 5.02 -21.40
C PRO A 158 20.97 5.89 -21.36
N PHE A 159 20.83 6.70 -20.31
CA PHE A 159 19.74 7.66 -20.17
C PHE A 159 20.26 9.03 -19.74
N SER A 160 19.64 10.10 -20.25
CA SER A 160 19.86 11.45 -19.74
C SER A 160 19.08 11.66 -18.43
N ALA A 161 19.59 12.53 -17.57
CA ALA A 161 18.90 12.93 -16.35
C ALA A 161 17.52 13.53 -16.65
N ALA A 162 17.39 14.32 -17.73
CA ALA A 162 16.13 14.92 -18.15
C ALA A 162 15.05 13.87 -18.50
N THR A 163 15.43 12.81 -19.23
CA THR A 163 14.51 11.70 -19.54
C THR A 163 14.07 10.95 -18.28
N LEU A 164 15.00 10.72 -17.35
CA LEU A 164 14.72 10.03 -16.10
C LEU A 164 13.86 10.87 -15.16
N GLN A 165 14.10 12.18 -15.10
CA GLN A 165 13.28 13.13 -14.35
C GLN A 165 11.84 13.11 -14.84
N ALA A 166 11.62 13.27 -16.15
CA ALA A 166 10.28 13.26 -16.73
C ALA A 166 9.54 11.93 -16.44
N PHE A 167 10.26 10.80 -16.48
CA PHE A 167 9.70 9.50 -16.09
C PHE A 167 9.31 9.46 -14.61
N PHE A 168 10.20 9.89 -13.71
CA PHE A 168 9.96 9.93 -12.27
C PHE A 168 8.77 10.81 -11.90
N GLU A 169 8.71 12.04 -12.42
CA GLU A 169 7.63 12.98 -12.15
C GLU A 169 6.28 12.45 -12.63
N ARG A 170 6.25 11.74 -13.76
CA ARG A 170 5.04 11.05 -14.23
C ARG A 170 4.57 9.98 -13.25
N GLN A 171 5.47 9.13 -12.76
CA GLN A 171 5.10 8.11 -11.76
C GLN A 171 4.58 8.78 -10.49
N CYS A 172 5.29 9.79 -9.98
CA CYS A 172 4.90 10.51 -8.78
C CYS A 172 3.54 11.20 -8.94
N THR A 173 3.25 11.78 -10.10
CA THR A 173 1.96 12.42 -10.39
C THR A 173 0.80 11.43 -10.33
N ILE A 174 0.96 10.24 -10.95
CA ILE A 174 -0.08 9.19 -10.93
C ILE A 174 -0.33 8.73 -9.49
N PHE A 175 0.74 8.46 -8.73
CA PHE A 175 0.63 8.01 -7.35
C PHE A 175 0.00 9.07 -6.43
N LEU A 176 0.45 10.33 -6.54
CA LEU A 176 -0.12 11.44 -5.76
C LEU A 176 -1.60 11.64 -6.03
N GLY A 177 -2.02 11.57 -7.29
CA GLY A 177 -3.44 11.68 -7.64
C GLY A 177 -4.30 10.63 -6.94
N TRP A 178 -3.81 9.40 -6.82
CA TRP A 178 -4.48 8.35 -6.04
C TRP A 178 -4.40 8.61 -4.53
N ALA A 179 -3.23 8.94 -4.00
CA ALA A 179 -3.01 9.11 -2.57
C ALA A 179 -3.90 10.24 -1.99
N GLN A 180 -4.05 11.34 -2.73
CA GLN A 180 -4.96 12.44 -2.38
C GLN A 180 -6.43 11.99 -2.34
N GLN A 181 -6.86 11.18 -3.31
CA GLN A 181 -8.22 10.61 -3.32
C GLN A 181 -8.44 9.66 -2.14
N GLU A 182 -7.43 8.86 -1.77
CA GLU A 182 -7.51 7.93 -0.65
C GLU A 182 -7.64 8.64 0.69
N LEU A 183 -6.89 9.73 0.89
CA LEU A 183 -6.98 10.55 2.08
C LEU A 183 -8.33 11.25 2.18
N ALA A 184 -8.79 11.86 1.09
CA ALA A 184 -10.10 12.50 1.04
C ALA A 184 -11.23 11.50 1.34
N HIS A 185 -11.15 10.29 0.77
CA HIS A 185 -12.09 9.21 1.06
C HIS A 185 -12.05 8.78 2.53
N THR A 186 -10.85 8.58 3.09
CA THR A 186 -10.67 8.18 4.50
C THR A 186 -11.21 9.24 5.45
N GLN A 187 -10.94 10.52 5.21
CA GLN A 187 -11.43 11.63 6.03
C GLN A 187 -12.96 11.74 5.98
N ALA A 188 -13.55 11.65 4.78
CA ALA A 188 -15.01 11.65 4.62
C ALA A 188 -15.64 10.43 5.31
N LEU A 189 -15.06 9.24 5.12
CA LEU A 189 -15.50 8.01 5.76
C LEU A 189 -15.45 8.13 7.29
N HIS A 190 -14.36 8.62 7.86
CA HIS A 190 -14.20 8.77 9.31
C HIS A 190 -15.21 9.74 9.91
N THR A 191 -15.49 10.84 9.21
CA THR A 191 -16.51 11.82 9.62
C THR A 191 -17.90 11.17 9.72
N THR A 192 -18.29 10.42 8.69
CA THR A 192 -19.58 9.72 8.67
C THR A 192 -19.64 8.60 9.72
N LEU A 193 -18.57 7.82 9.87
CA LEU A 193 -18.49 6.74 10.86
C LEU A 193 -18.55 7.25 12.31
N GLY A 194 -17.96 8.41 12.60
CA GLY A 194 -18.01 9.03 13.93
C GLY A 194 -19.43 9.39 14.38
N SER A 195 -20.31 9.75 13.43
CA SER A 195 -21.72 10.06 13.69
C SER A 195 -22.68 8.90 13.43
N LEU A 196 -22.16 7.69 13.13
CA LEU A 196 -22.96 6.53 12.74
C LEU A 196 -23.96 6.14 13.84
N LYS A 197 -25.23 6.11 13.46
CA LYS A 197 -26.35 5.63 14.30
C LYS A 197 -26.67 4.18 13.97
N PHE A 198 -27.26 3.48 14.94
CA PHE A 198 -27.74 2.14 14.71
C PHE A 198 -28.85 2.18 13.63
N PRO A 199 -28.85 1.29 12.61
CA PRO A 199 -29.72 1.42 11.44
C PRO A 199 -31.20 1.11 11.71
N HIS A 200 -31.55 0.59 12.89
CA HIS A 200 -32.93 0.36 13.29
C HIS A 200 -33.31 1.29 14.45
N ALA A 201 -34.62 1.46 14.67
CA ALA A 201 -35.14 2.31 15.74
C ALA A 201 -34.65 1.89 17.15
N SER A 202 -34.45 0.59 17.37
CA SER A 202 -33.93 0.05 18.63
C SER A 202 -33.19 -1.27 18.42
N PHE A 203 -32.33 -1.63 19.38
CA PHE A 203 -31.70 -2.94 19.43
C PHE A 203 -32.70 -4.02 19.84
N ARG A 204 -32.59 -5.20 19.23
CA ARG A 204 -33.30 -6.39 19.71
C ARG A 204 -32.74 -6.86 21.07
N THR A 205 -33.53 -7.62 21.82
CA THR A 205 -33.09 -8.23 23.09
C THR A 205 -31.76 -8.98 22.91
N GLY A 206 -30.76 -8.65 23.75
CA GLY A 206 -29.41 -9.22 23.71
C GLY A 206 -28.48 -8.67 22.62
N GLN A 207 -29.00 -8.02 21.57
CA GLN A 207 -28.19 -7.47 20.48
C GLN A 207 -27.32 -6.29 20.94
N ARG A 208 -27.85 -5.45 21.85
CA ARG A 208 -27.10 -4.33 22.43
C ARG A 208 -25.88 -4.81 23.22
N VAL A 209 -26.05 -5.86 24.04
CA VAL A 209 -24.96 -6.45 24.82
C VAL A 209 -23.86 -6.99 23.90
N LEU A 210 -24.23 -7.65 22.81
CA LEU A 210 -23.28 -8.08 21.78
C LEU A 210 -22.53 -6.88 21.17
N ALA A 211 -23.26 -5.84 20.75
CA ALA A 211 -22.66 -4.68 20.09
C ALA A 211 -21.71 -3.90 21.01
N GLU A 212 -22.08 -3.70 22.27
CA GLU A 212 -21.23 -3.06 23.28
C GLU A 212 -19.98 -3.89 23.56
N SER A 213 -20.10 -5.22 23.62
CA SER A 213 -18.96 -6.11 23.83
C SER A 213 -17.97 -6.03 22.66
N VAL A 214 -18.46 -6.00 21.42
CA VAL A 214 -17.62 -5.86 20.22
C VAL A 214 -16.92 -4.50 20.19
N TYR A 215 -17.66 -3.41 20.47
CA TYR A 215 -17.08 -2.06 20.50
C TYR A 215 -15.97 -1.95 21.55
N LYS A 216 -16.21 -2.48 22.76
CA LYS A 216 -15.20 -2.53 23.83
C LYS A 216 -13.98 -3.31 23.40
N ALA A 217 -14.18 -4.51 22.85
CA ALA A 217 -13.07 -5.38 22.44
C ALA A 217 -12.14 -4.70 21.43
N VAL A 218 -12.71 -4.06 20.40
CA VAL A 218 -11.91 -3.35 19.39
C VAL A 218 -11.24 -2.10 19.96
N SER A 219 -11.89 -1.42 20.90
CA SER A 219 -11.37 -0.22 21.57
C SER A 219 -10.26 -0.54 22.58
N THR A 220 -10.22 -1.76 23.11
CA THR A 220 -9.17 -2.24 24.01
C THR A 220 -8.14 -3.12 23.31
N GLY A 221 -8.27 -3.34 21.99
CA GLY A 221 -7.37 -4.21 21.23
C GLY A 221 -7.38 -5.68 21.69
N CYS A 222 -8.49 -6.18 22.23
CA CYS A 222 -8.59 -7.54 22.76
C CYS A 222 -9.46 -8.45 21.90
N CYS A 223 -9.26 -9.77 22.03
CA CYS A 223 -10.07 -10.77 21.35
C CYS A 223 -11.39 -11.01 22.08
N LEU A 224 -12.49 -11.02 21.33
CA LEU A 224 -13.82 -11.36 21.85
C LEU A 224 -14.31 -12.70 21.30
N MET A 225 -14.66 -13.61 22.21
CA MET A 225 -15.47 -14.78 21.89
C MET A 225 -16.90 -14.54 22.40
N ALA A 226 -17.88 -14.53 21.50
CA ALA A 226 -19.27 -14.24 21.85
C ALA A 226 -20.20 -15.38 21.43
N GLN A 227 -21.04 -15.81 22.38
CA GLN A 227 -22.17 -16.71 22.12
C GLN A 227 -23.47 -15.90 22.12
N ALA A 228 -24.23 -16.00 21.03
CA ALA A 228 -25.49 -15.27 20.90
C ALA A 228 -26.53 -16.11 20.14
N PRO A 229 -27.82 -16.10 20.57
CA PRO A 229 -28.88 -16.86 19.92
C PRO A 229 -29.03 -16.52 18.42
N THR A 230 -29.60 -17.45 17.65
CA THR A 230 -29.97 -17.18 16.25
C THR A 230 -31.07 -16.11 16.18
N GLY A 231 -31.16 -15.39 15.06
CA GLY A 231 -32.22 -14.39 14.84
C GLY A 231 -32.07 -13.04 15.54
N ILE A 232 -31.15 -12.87 16.50
CA ILE A 232 -30.98 -11.59 17.24
C ILE A 232 -30.35 -10.46 16.40
N GLY A 233 -29.99 -10.73 15.14
CA GLY A 233 -29.28 -9.77 14.29
C GLY A 233 -27.79 -9.65 14.60
N LYS A 234 -27.12 -10.79 14.82
CA LYS A 234 -25.68 -10.85 15.14
C LYS A 234 -24.81 -10.08 14.13
N THR A 235 -25.09 -10.24 12.84
CA THR A 235 -24.26 -9.65 11.78
C THR A 235 -24.25 -8.13 11.82
N VAL A 236 -25.42 -7.48 11.88
CA VAL A 236 -25.52 -6.03 12.10
C VAL A 236 -24.95 -5.65 13.47
N GLY A 237 -25.26 -6.45 14.49
CA GLY A 237 -24.78 -6.25 15.87
C GLY A 237 -23.26 -6.34 16.04
N THR A 238 -22.52 -6.91 15.08
CA THR A 238 -21.05 -6.95 15.07
C THR A 238 -20.45 -5.94 14.09
N LEU A 239 -21.04 -5.76 12.91
CA LEU A 239 -20.51 -4.82 11.89
C LEU A 239 -20.70 -3.36 12.29
N PHE A 240 -21.87 -2.99 12.82
CA PHE A 240 -22.14 -1.64 13.28
C PHE A 240 -21.11 -1.12 14.31
N PRO A 241 -20.82 -1.81 15.43
CA PRO A 241 -19.85 -1.32 16.41
C PRO A 241 -18.42 -1.29 15.87
N LEU A 242 -18.03 -2.21 14.97
CA LEU A 242 -16.70 -2.18 14.34
C LEU A 242 -16.54 -0.95 13.44
N LEU A 243 -17.53 -0.67 12.60
CA LEU A 243 -17.56 0.53 11.76
C LEU A 243 -17.54 1.80 12.61
N LYS A 244 -18.34 1.85 13.67
CA LYS A 244 -18.39 3.00 14.58
C LYS A 244 -17.06 3.25 15.32
N ALA A 245 -16.30 2.19 15.61
CA ALA A 245 -15.02 2.30 16.30
C ALA A 245 -13.85 2.66 15.36
N ALA A 246 -14.01 2.47 14.04
CA ALA A 246 -12.92 2.60 13.08
C ALA A 246 -12.17 3.94 13.15
N PRO A 247 -12.83 5.11 13.24
CA PRO A 247 -12.12 6.39 13.32
C PRO A 247 -11.27 6.53 14.59
N GLY A 248 -11.82 6.11 15.74
CA GLY A 248 -11.16 6.24 17.04
C GLY A 248 -10.01 5.26 17.24
N GLN A 249 -10.06 4.10 16.59
CA GLN A 249 -9.06 3.03 16.71
C GLN A 249 -8.14 2.92 15.48
N LYS A 250 -8.23 3.87 14.54
CA LYS A 250 -7.48 3.87 13.27
C LYS A 250 -7.59 2.54 12.52
N LEU A 251 -8.79 1.94 12.51
CA LEU A 251 -9.04 0.71 11.76
C LEU A 251 -9.14 1.07 10.28
N ASP A 252 -8.17 0.58 9.51
CA ASP A 252 -8.13 0.78 8.05
C ASP A 252 -9.08 -0.20 7.33
N LYS A 253 -9.12 -1.47 7.75
CA LYS A 253 -9.89 -2.53 7.07
C LYS A 253 -10.59 -3.44 8.07
N ILE A 254 -11.81 -3.89 7.71
CA ILE A 254 -12.58 -4.88 8.47
C ILE A 254 -12.73 -6.13 7.61
N PHE A 255 -12.21 -7.26 8.09
CA PHE A 255 -12.36 -8.55 7.44
C PHE A 255 -13.50 -9.34 8.08
N PHE A 256 -14.54 -9.65 7.31
CA PHE A 256 -15.65 -10.51 7.74
C PHE A 256 -15.48 -11.92 7.18
N LEU A 257 -15.11 -12.86 8.03
CA LEU A 257 -14.81 -14.24 7.63
C LEU A 257 -16.00 -15.16 7.90
N THR A 258 -16.32 -16.03 6.94
CA THR A 258 -17.40 -17.01 7.07
C THR A 258 -16.94 -18.38 6.64
N ALA A 259 -17.40 -19.42 7.32
CA ALA A 259 -17.03 -20.81 6.99
C ALA A 259 -17.64 -21.29 5.67
N LYS A 260 -18.74 -20.69 5.22
CA LYS A 260 -19.48 -21.09 4.01
C LYS A 260 -20.04 -19.88 3.28
N THR A 261 -20.14 -19.99 1.96
CA THR A 261 -20.65 -18.98 1.03
C THR A 261 -21.98 -18.31 1.46
N PRO A 262 -23.00 -19.00 2.01
CA PRO A 262 -24.22 -18.33 2.42
C PRO A 262 -24.04 -17.26 3.50
N GLY A 263 -23.04 -17.42 4.39
CA GLY A 263 -22.74 -16.45 5.45
C GLY A 263 -22.30 -15.10 4.90
N ARG A 264 -21.71 -15.08 3.70
CA ARG A 264 -21.28 -13.88 2.99
C ARG A 264 -22.44 -12.95 2.66
N ARG A 265 -23.55 -13.50 2.15
CA ARG A 265 -24.73 -12.70 1.79
C ARG A 265 -25.29 -11.98 3.02
N LEU A 266 -25.30 -12.63 4.18
CA LEU A 266 -25.72 -12.00 5.43
C LEU A 266 -24.88 -10.77 5.80
N ALA A 267 -23.58 -10.79 5.51
CA ALA A 267 -22.70 -9.64 5.76
C ALA A 267 -22.99 -8.50 4.79
N LEU A 268 -23.16 -8.81 3.50
CA LEU A 268 -23.51 -7.83 2.47
C LEU A 268 -24.88 -7.18 2.75
N ASP A 269 -25.90 -7.97 3.07
CA ASP A 269 -27.23 -7.46 3.42
C ASP A 269 -27.17 -6.57 4.68
N ALA A 270 -26.34 -6.94 5.67
CA ALA A 270 -26.15 -6.12 6.87
C ALA A 270 -25.45 -4.78 6.56
N LEU A 271 -24.49 -4.76 5.65
CA LEU A 271 -23.84 -3.53 5.18
C LEU A 271 -24.79 -2.67 4.37
N GLU A 272 -25.65 -3.27 3.53
CA GLU A 272 -26.72 -2.55 2.84
C GLU A 272 -27.68 -1.88 3.83
N VAL A 273 -28.11 -2.60 4.89
CA VAL A 273 -28.96 -2.04 5.96
C VAL A 273 -28.27 -0.86 6.66
N ILE A 274 -26.98 -0.97 6.97
CA ILE A 274 -26.21 0.12 7.58
C ILE A 274 -26.11 1.32 6.63
N ASN A 275 -25.88 1.07 5.35
CA ASN A 275 -25.77 2.12 4.33
C ASN A 275 -27.10 2.85 4.11
N HIS A 276 -28.23 2.15 4.12
CA HIS A 276 -29.56 2.79 4.06
C HIS A 276 -29.82 3.71 5.26
N GLY A 277 -29.33 3.36 6.44
CA GLY A 277 -29.42 4.20 7.64
C GLY A 277 -28.46 5.39 7.65
N ALA A 278 -27.49 5.44 6.73
CA ALA A 278 -26.51 6.51 6.60
C ALA A 278 -26.11 6.72 5.12
N PRO A 279 -26.95 7.39 4.30
CA PRO A 279 -26.73 7.52 2.84
C PRO A 279 -25.42 8.21 2.42
N GLU A 280 -24.85 9.03 3.31
CA GLU A 280 -23.55 9.68 3.12
C GLU A 280 -22.36 8.74 3.39
N LEU A 281 -22.61 7.52 3.88
CA LEU A 281 -21.58 6.53 4.13
C LEU A 281 -21.06 5.97 2.81
N LYS A 282 -19.87 6.41 2.40
CA LYS A 282 -19.20 5.88 1.20
C LYS A 282 -18.32 4.68 1.55
N LEU A 283 -18.93 3.62 2.09
CA LEU A 283 -18.22 2.39 2.42
C LEU A 283 -17.83 1.65 1.14
N ARG A 284 -16.54 1.34 0.98
CA ARG A 284 -16.07 0.45 -0.07
C ARG A 284 -16.16 -0.99 0.44
N VAL A 285 -16.90 -1.84 -0.26
CA VAL A 285 -17.12 -3.24 0.11
C VAL A 285 -16.52 -4.12 -0.97
N LEU A 286 -15.55 -4.97 -0.61
CA LEU A 286 -14.94 -5.94 -1.50
C LEU A 286 -15.38 -7.35 -1.13
N GLU A 287 -15.99 -8.05 -2.10
CA GLU A 287 -16.34 -9.46 -1.96
C GLU A 287 -15.24 -10.33 -2.58
N LEU A 288 -14.54 -11.11 -1.75
CA LEU A 288 -13.60 -12.10 -2.26
C LEU A 288 -14.34 -13.38 -2.66
N VAL A 289 -14.16 -13.78 -3.91
CA VAL A 289 -14.80 -14.96 -4.50
C VAL A 289 -13.76 -15.83 -5.19
N ALA A 290 -14.07 -17.12 -5.33
CA ALA A 290 -13.16 -18.05 -5.99
C ALA A 290 -13.00 -17.70 -7.48
N ARG A 291 -11.79 -17.88 -8.01
CA ARG A 291 -11.41 -17.48 -9.38
C ARG A 291 -12.33 -18.10 -10.44
N ASP A 292 -12.62 -19.39 -10.31
CA ASP A 292 -13.54 -20.16 -11.17
C ASP A 292 -14.96 -19.57 -11.23
N LYS A 293 -15.33 -18.72 -10.28
CA LYS A 293 -16.66 -18.09 -10.21
C LYS A 293 -16.69 -16.62 -10.65
N ALA A 294 -15.54 -15.97 -10.82
CA ALA A 294 -15.46 -14.55 -11.16
C ALA A 294 -14.58 -14.23 -12.36
N CYS A 295 -13.72 -15.16 -12.80
CA CYS A 295 -12.88 -14.90 -13.96
C CYS A 295 -13.74 -14.84 -15.22
N GLU A 296 -13.76 -13.70 -15.89
CA GLU A 296 -14.43 -13.52 -17.19
C GLU A 296 -13.78 -14.40 -18.28
N HIS A 297 -12.53 -14.80 -18.07
CA HIS A 297 -11.74 -15.65 -18.96
C HIS A 297 -11.11 -16.81 -18.17
N PRO A 298 -11.86 -17.89 -17.89
CA PRO A 298 -11.40 -18.98 -17.03
C PRO A 298 -10.39 -19.95 -17.69
N ASP A 299 -10.26 -19.90 -19.02
CA ASP A 299 -9.43 -20.78 -19.84
C ASP A 299 -7.97 -20.32 -19.97
#